data_AF-A0A8F4N2G9-F1
#
_entry.id   AF-A0A8F4N2G9-F1
#
_cell.length_a   1.000
_cell.length_b   1.000
_cell.length_c   1.000
_cell.angle_alpha   90.00
_cell.angle_beta   90.00
_cell.angle_gamma   90.00
#
_symmetry.space_group_name_H-M   'P 1'
#
loop_
_entity.id
_entity.type
_entity.pdbx_description
1 polymer ?
#
loop_
_entity_poly.entity_id
_entity_poly.type
_entity_poly.pdbx_seq_one_letter_code
_entity_poly.pdbx_strand_id
1 'polypeptide(L)' 'ECTHEKDLEFVCSNRDFLKDNKVLQDVSTLNDEYIVSYGNDNNFAECYIFFNNENSILIKPEKYGNTTAGCYGGTFVK' A
#
# COMPACT_ATOMS: atom_id res chain seq x y z
N GLU A 1 4.73 12.13 -5.62
CA GLU A 1 4.95 11.94 -7.08
C GLU A 1 5.74 13.12 -7.62
N CYS A 2 6.47 12.98 -8.73
CA CYS A 2 7.32 14.05 -9.27
C CYS A 2 7.09 14.23 -10.77
N THR A 3 7.19 15.48 -11.23
CA THR A 3 7.16 15.86 -12.65
C THR A 3 8.52 16.43 -13.05
N HIS A 4 8.99 16.06 -14.25
CA HIS A 4 10.21 16.60 -14.84
C HIS A 4 9.91 17.99 -15.41
N GLU A 5 10.61 19.02 -14.94
CA GLU A 5 10.41 20.41 -15.42
C GLU A 5 11.58 20.90 -16.28
N LYS A 6 12.81 20.51 -15.95
CA LYS A 6 14.03 20.86 -16.70
C LYS A 6 15.02 19.69 -16.67
N ASP A 7 16.05 19.74 -17.50
CA ASP A 7 17.07 18.69 -17.68
C ASP A 7 17.44 17.94 -16.39
N LEU A 8 17.69 18.66 -15.29
CA LEU A 8 18.07 18.09 -13.99
C LEU A 8 17.15 18.55 -12.83
N GLU A 9 15.93 19.02 -13.12
CA GLU A 9 14.98 19.52 -12.11
C GLU A 9 13.67 18.73 -12.11
N PHE A 10 13.29 18.27 -10.92
CA PHE A 10 12.02 17.59 -10.66
C PHE A 10 11.26 18.35 -9.58
N VAL A 11 9.99 18.63 -9.85
CA VAL A 11 9.08 19.18 -8.85
C VAL A 11 8.23 18.04 -8.31
N CYS A 12 8.28 17.86 -7.00
CA CYS A 12 7.60 16.77 -6.32
C CYS A 12 6.52 17.29 -5.38
N SER A 13 5.39 16.60 -5.35
CA SER A 13 4.31 16.83 -4.41
C SER A 13 3.99 15.55 -3.65
N ASN A 14 3.51 15.72 -2.41
CA ASN A 14 2.96 14.61 -1.65
C ASN A 14 1.68 14.14 -2.32
N ARG A 15 1.51 12.82 -2.41
CA ARG A 15 0.27 12.19 -2.84
C ARG A 15 -0.42 11.62 -1.61
N ASP A 16 -1.68 11.96 -1.43
CA ASP A 16 -2.46 11.43 -0.31
C ASP A 16 -3.00 10.03 -0.64
N PHE A 17 -2.70 9.10 0.26
CA PHE A 17 -3.20 7.73 0.23
C PHE A 17 -3.81 7.34 1.58
N LEU A 18 -3.97 8.27 2.52
CA LEU A 18 -4.52 7.96 3.83
C LEU A 18 -5.98 7.50 3.71
N LYS A 19 -6.33 6.52 4.55
CA LYS A 19 -7.68 5.97 4.64
C LYS A 19 -8.04 5.81 6.11
N ASP A 20 -9.30 6.04 6.45
CA ASP A 20 -9.79 5.86 7.81
C ASP A 20 -9.58 4.41 8.28
N ASN A 21 -9.10 4.28 9.52
CA ASN A 21 -8.86 3.01 10.20
C ASN A 21 -7.92 2.06 9.44
N LYS A 22 -6.96 2.61 8.68
CA LYS A 22 -5.94 1.87 7.95
C LYS A 22 -4.60 2.60 8.02
N VAL A 23 -3.52 1.83 8.10
CA VAL A 23 -2.16 2.37 8.11
C VAL A 23 -1.54 2.13 6.74
N LEU A 24 -1.11 3.18 6.04
CA LEU A 24 -0.43 3.08 4.75
C LEU A 24 0.85 2.24 4.90
N GLN A 25 1.04 1.25 4.03
CA GLN A 25 2.20 0.34 4.08
C GLN A 25 3.16 0.57 2.91
N ASP A 26 2.70 0.38 1.66
CA ASP A 26 3.53 0.52 0.46
C ASP A 26 2.69 0.99 -0.73
N VAL A 27 3.34 1.57 -1.74
CA VAL A 27 2.72 2.16 -2.94
C VAL A 27 3.48 1.71 -4.19
N SER A 28 2.77 1.17 -5.17
CA SER A 28 3.32 0.82 -6.48
C SER A 28 2.34 1.18 -7.61
N THR A 29 2.69 0.86 -8.85
CA THR A 29 1.86 1.09 -10.04
C THR A 29 1.70 -0.17 -10.88
N LEU A 30 0.45 -0.49 -11.22
CA LEU A 30 0.06 -1.59 -12.09
C LEU A 30 -0.99 -1.08 -13.08
N ASN A 31 -0.81 -1.36 -14.38
CA ASN A 31 -1.68 -0.84 -15.45
C ASN A 31 -1.90 0.68 -15.38
N ASP A 32 -0.81 1.44 -15.18
CA ASP A 32 -0.81 2.91 -15.06
C ASP A 32 -1.67 3.50 -13.92
N GLU A 33 -2.15 2.65 -13.01
CA GLU A 33 -2.91 3.02 -11.83
C GLU A 33 -2.13 2.69 -10.55
N TYR A 34 -2.44 3.41 -9.46
CA TYR A 34 -1.85 3.14 -8.15
C TYR A 34 -2.42 1.85 -7.55
N ILE A 35 -1.51 1.00 -7.07
CA ILE A 35 -1.83 -0.09 -6.15
C ILE A 35 -1.21 0.23 -4.79
N VAL A 36 -2.00 0.09 -3.72
CA VAL A 36 -1.60 0.55 -2.39
C VAL A 36 -1.92 -0.51 -1.36
N SER A 37 -0.93 -0.86 -0.53
CA SER A 37 -1.12 -1.78 0.59
C SER A 37 -1.31 -1.00 1.89
N TYR A 38 -2.12 -1.59 2.78
CA TYR A 38 -2.44 -1.03 4.10
C TYR A 38 -2.45 -2.12 5.16
N GLY A 39 -2.02 -1.81 6.37
CA GLY A 39 -2.34 -2.57 7.57
C GLY A 39 -3.68 -2.17 8.18
N ASN A 40 -4.35 -3.10 8.85
CA ASN A 40 -5.53 -2.82 9.68
C ASN A 40 -5.20 -1.91 10.88
N ASP A 41 -4.00 -2.05 11.44
CA ASP A 41 -3.43 -1.24 12.52
C ASP A 41 -1.89 -1.25 12.42
N ASN A 42 -1.21 -0.71 13.43
CA ASN A 42 0.26 -0.71 13.48
C ASN A 42 0.89 -2.09 13.74
N ASN A 43 0.10 -3.14 14.02
CA ASN A 43 0.58 -4.51 14.19
C ASN A 43 0.49 -5.32 12.89
N PHE A 44 -0.24 -4.84 11.88
CA PHE A 44 -0.36 -5.48 10.56
C PHE A 44 -0.80 -6.94 10.65
N ALA A 45 -1.84 -7.20 11.46
CA ALA A 45 -2.43 -8.54 11.58
C ALA A 45 -3.22 -8.92 10.32
N GLU A 46 -3.86 -7.94 9.69
CA GLU A 46 -4.55 -8.07 8.40
C GLU A 46 -4.07 -6.94 7.48
N CYS A 47 -3.81 -7.26 6.21
CA CYS A 47 -3.44 -6.27 5.21
C CYS A 47 -4.46 -6.20 4.09
N TYR A 48 -4.61 -5.01 3.52
CA TYR A 48 -5.51 -4.74 2.41
C TYR A 48 -4.69 -4.21 1.26
N ILE A 49 -4.90 -4.72 0.05
CA ILE A 49 -4.32 -4.16 -1.16
C ILE A 49 -5.46 -3.58 -1.98
N PHE A 50 -5.40 -2.29 -2.28
CA PHE A 50 -6.38 -1.58 -3.11
C PHE A 50 -5.82 -1.37 -4.51
N PHE A 51 -6.66 -1.62 -5.51
CA PHE A 51 -6.41 -1.34 -6.92
C PHE A 51 -7.22 -0.12 -7.33
N ASN A 52 -6.52 0.97 -7.71
CA ASN A 52 -7.12 2.25 -8.06
C ASN A 52 -8.15 2.75 -7.03
N ASN A 53 -7.91 2.52 -5.75
CA ASN A 53 -8.80 2.93 -4.64
C ASN A 53 -10.22 2.33 -4.63
N GLU A 54 -10.58 1.48 -5.60
CA GLU A 54 -11.93 0.92 -5.77
C GLU A 54 -11.98 -0.54 -5.28
N ASN A 55 -11.27 -1.42 -5.96
CA ASN A 55 -11.27 -2.85 -5.67
C ASN A 55 -10.24 -3.15 -4.59
N SER A 56 -10.53 -4.14 -3.74
CA SER A 56 -9.58 -4.55 -2.71
C SER A 56 -9.50 -6.05 -2.55
N ILE A 57 -8.31 -6.52 -2.14
CA ILE A 57 -8.08 -7.89 -1.69
C ILE A 57 -7.59 -7.86 -0.24
N LEU A 58 -8.00 -8.86 0.53
CA LEU A 58 -7.60 -9.05 1.93
C LEU A 58 -6.48 -10.09 2.00
N ILE A 59 -5.39 -9.72 2.64
CA ILE A 59 -4.31 -10.62 3.04
C ILE A 59 -4.49 -10.88 4.53
N LYS A 60 -4.95 -12.09 4.84
CA LYS A 60 -5.05 -12.58 6.21
C LYS A 60 -4.04 -13.72 6.40
N PRO A 61 -2.84 -13.43 6.95
CA PRO A 61 -1.80 -14.43 7.18
C PRO A 61 -2.11 -15.37 8.37
N GLU A 62 -3.39 -15.57 8.69
CA GLU A 62 -3.87 -16.52 9.69
C GLU A 62 -4.37 -17.77 8.97
N LYS A 63 -3.90 -18.94 9.39
CA LYS A 63 -4.39 -20.23 8.88
C LYS A 63 -4.58 -21.22 10.02
N TYR A 64 -5.73 -21.89 10.04
CA TYR A 64 -6.10 -22.87 11.08
C TYR A 64 -6.01 -22.32 12.52
N GLY A 65 -6.34 -21.05 12.73
CA GLY A 65 -6.29 -20.42 14.05
C GLY A 65 -4.88 -20.08 14.55
N ASN A 66 -3.84 -20.24 13.72
CA ASN A 66 -2.51 -19.75 14.05
C ASN A 66 -2.43 -18.24 13.79
N THR A 67 -2.37 -17.47 14.87
CA THR A 67 -2.43 -15.99 14.88
C THR A 67 -1.06 -15.32 15.03
N THR A 68 0.04 -16.07 15.04
CA THR A 68 1.37 -15.47 15.29
C THR A 68 1.98 -14.78 14.07
N ALA A 69 1.39 -14.92 12.89
CA ALA A 69 1.87 -14.32 11.67
C ALA A 69 1.14 -13.00 11.37
N GLY A 70 1.88 -12.07 10.76
CA GLY A 70 1.38 -10.78 10.27
C GLY A 70 1.98 -10.47 8.91
N CYS A 71 1.56 -9.35 8.34
CA CYS A 71 2.01 -8.86 7.03
C CYS A 71 2.90 -7.62 7.15
N TYR A 72 3.53 -7.42 8.32
CA TYR A 72 4.51 -6.37 8.54
C TYR A 72 5.68 -6.47 7.55
N GLY A 73 6.13 -5.33 7.01
CA GLY A 73 7.19 -5.29 6.00
C GLY A 73 6.78 -5.79 4.61
N GLY A 74 5.48 -6.00 4.37
CA GLY A 74 4.97 -6.29 3.03
C GLY A 74 5.32 -5.18 2.05
N THR A 75 5.90 -5.56 0.91
CA THR A 75 6.32 -4.64 -0.16
C THR A 75 5.92 -5.17 -1.52
N PHE A 76 5.63 -4.28 -2.46
CA PHE A 76 5.41 -4.63 -3.84
C PHE A 76 6.74 -4.89 -4.55
N VAL A 77 6.81 -5.99 -5.30
CA VAL A 77 7.89 -6.28 -6.25
C VAL A 77 7.28 -6.24 -7.65
N LYS A 78 7.69 -5.27 -8.47
CA LYS A 78 7.19 -5.06 -9.83
C LYS A 78 7.94 -5.93 -10.84
#